data_AF-A0A9D6U5C1-F1
#
_entry.id   AF-A0A9D6U5C1-F1
#
_cell.length_a   1.000
_cell.length_b   1.000
_cell.length_c   1.000
_cell.angle_alpha   90.00
_cell.angle_beta   90.00
_cell.angle_gamma   90.00
#
_symmetry.space_group_name_H-M   'P 1'
#
loop_
_entity.id
_entity.type
_entity.pdbx_description
1 polymer ?
#
loop_
_entity_poly.entity_id
_entity_poly.type
_entity_poly.pdbx_seq_one_letter_code
_entity_poly.pdbx_strand_id
1 'polypeptide(L)' 'MIEKKIELTGEAISRALASLDLQLPMERLAFDEHGDPKYYEHVVVQVQKQKMVVVYPPARATGKVDFSSALR' A
#
# COMPACT_ATOMS: atom_id res chain seq x y z
N MET A 1 36.10 3.14 -1.00
CA MET A 1 34.85 2.36 -0.85
C MET A 1 34.84 1.29 -1.92
N ILE A 2 34.32 0.08 -1.66
CA ILE A 2 34.20 -0.97 -2.68
C ILE A 2 32.74 -0.99 -3.12
N GLU A 3 32.47 -0.66 -4.38
CA GLU A 3 31.15 -0.90 -4.98
C GLU A 3 30.97 -2.41 -5.13
N LYS A 4 30.16 -3.00 -4.24
CA LYS A 4 29.82 -4.41 -4.31
C LYS A 4 28.89 -4.60 -5.51
N LYS A 5 29.44 -5.03 -6.65
CA LYS A 5 28.71 -5.29 -7.89
C LYS A 5 27.60 -6.33 -7.65
N ILE A 6 26.38 -5.86 -7.42
CA ILE A 6 25.20 -6.72 -7.27
C ILE A 6 24.89 -7.30 -8.65
N GLU A 7 25.02 -8.61 -8.79
CA GLU A 7 24.55 -9.30 -9.98
C GLU A 7 23.02 -9.23 -10.01
N LEU A 8 22.44 -8.79 -11.12
CA LEU A 8 21.00 -8.58 -11.29
C LEU A 8 20.25 -9.91 -11.54
N THR A 9 20.49 -10.89 -10.67
CA THR A 9 19.74 -12.15 -10.63
C THR A 9 18.40 -11.95 -9.92
N GLY A 10 17.39 -12.75 -10.27
CA GLY A 10 16.07 -12.66 -9.64
C GLY A 10 16.11 -12.83 -8.11
N GLU A 11 17.01 -13.69 -7.61
CA GLU A 11 17.21 -13.93 -6.17
C GLU A 11 17.89 -12.75 -5.46
N ALA A 12 18.84 -12.07 -6.12
CA ALA A 12 19.45 -10.85 -5.59
C ALA A 12 18.45 -9.67 -5.57
N ILE A 13 17.67 -9.52 -6.65
CA ILE A 13 16.62 -8.50 -6.77
C ILE A 13 15.51 -8.75 -5.73
N SER A 14 15.04 -10.00 -5.58
CA SER A 14 14.02 -10.37 -4.59
C SER A 14 14.48 -10.05 -3.16
N ARG A 15 15.70 -10.42 -2.77
CA ARG A 15 16.26 -10.05 -1.45
C ARG A 15 16.39 -8.55 -1.25
N ALA A 16 16.79 -7.81 -2.28
CA ALA A 16 16.85 -6.35 -2.21
C ALA A 16 15.45 -5.74 -2.00
N LEU A 17 14.43 -6.21 -2.73
CA LEU A 17 13.04 -5.75 -2.60
C LEU A 17 12.45 -6.08 -1.22
N ALA A 18 12.66 -7.30 -0.71
CA ALA A 18 12.19 -7.70 0.62
C ALA A 18 12.85 -6.88 1.75
N SER A 19 14.09 -6.40 1.54
CA SER A 19 14.79 -5.52 2.50
C SER A 19 14.34 -4.05 2.48
N LEU A 20 13.40 -3.67 1.62
CA LEU A 20 12.92 -2.29 1.55
C LEU A 20 12.03 -1.93 2.75
N ASP A 21 12.27 -0.72 3.27
CA ASP A 21 11.43 -0.04 4.25
C ASP A 21 11.30 1.42 3.80
N LEU A 22 10.17 1.77 3.18
CA LEU A 22 9.96 3.01 2.44
C LEU A 22 8.68 3.72 2.89
N GLN A 23 8.79 4.97 3.32
CA GLN A 23 7.62 5.82 3.51
C GLN A 23 7.13 6.34 2.14
N LEU A 24 5.96 5.88 1.70
CA LEU A 24 5.33 6.34 0.45
C LEU A 24 4.18 7.32 0.76
N PRO A 25 3.62 8.02 -0.26
CA PRO A 25 2.47 8.92 -0.08
C PRO A 25 1.15 8.23 0.30
N MET A 26 1.08 6.91 0.14
CA MET A 26 0.00 6.08 0.68
C MET A 26 0.39 5.62 2.09
N GLU A 27 1.16 4.53 2.18
CA GLU A 27 1.57 3.90 3.43
C GLU A 27 3.10 3.73 3.51
N ARG A 28 3.58 3.21 4.64
CA ARG A 28 4.93 2.66 4.76
C ARG A 28 4.97 1.28 4.12
N LEU A 29 5.73 1.10 3.03
CA LEU A 29 5.98 -0.21 2.43
C LEU A 29 7.16 -0.88 3.14
N ALA A 30 6.91 -2.02 3.80
CA ALA A 30 7.94 -2.91 4.29
C ALA A 30 7.45 -4.36 4.26
N PHE A 31 8.38 -5.31 4.10
CA PHE A 31 8.09 -6.75 4.01
C PHE A 31 8.61 -7.52 5.23
N ASP A 32 8.12 -8.74 5.44
CA ASP A 32 8.63 -9.69 6.43
C ASP A 32 9.68 -10.67 5.88
N GLU A 33 10.02 -11.69 6.66
CA GLU A 33 11.04 -12.70 6.30
C GLU A 33 10.56 -13.68 5.21
N HIS A 34 9.26 -13.71 4.91
CA HIS A 34 8.66 -14.48 3.82
C HIS A 34 8.45 -13.61 2.56
N GLY A 35 8.49 -12.29 2.71
CA GLY A 35 8.23 -11.31 1.65
C GLY A 35 6.81 -10.75 1.68
N ASP A 36 6.04 -10.99 2.74
CA ASP A 36 4.67 -10.51 2.87
C ASP A 36 4.61 -9.05 3.38
N PRO A 37 3.69 -8.19 2.88
CA PRO A 37 3.61 -6.78 3.28
C PRO A 37 3.16 -6.56 4.74
N LYS A 38 4.01 -5.96 5.57
CA LYS A 38 3.75 -5.73 7.02
C LYS A 38 2.67 -4.71 7.35
N TYR A 39 2.47 -3.70 6.50
CA TYR A 39 1.64 -2.52 6.80
C TYR A 39 0.59 -2.22 5.72
N TYR A 40 0.20 -3.23 4.92
CA TYR A 40 -0.75 -3.04 3.82
C TYR A 40 -2.20 -2.94 4.33
N GLU A 41 -2.61 -1.73 4.71
CA GLU A 41 -3.99 -1.46 5.16
C GLU A 41 -4.97 -1.40 3.97
N HIS A 42 -5.99 -2.26 3.99
CA HIS A 42 -7.09 -2.20 3.03
C HIS A 42 -7.98 -0.97 3.27
N VAL A 43 -7.79 0.07 2.46
CA VAL A 43 -8.73 1.21 2.37
C VAL A 43 -9.95 0.83 1.51
N VAL A 44 -11.15 1.19 1.98
CA VAL A 44 -12.37 1.12 1.16
C VAL A 44 -12.67 2.51 0.63
N VAL A 45 -12.82 2.62 -0.69
CA VAL A 45 -13.20 3.86 -1.37
C VAL A 45 -14.58 3.73 -2.01
N GLN A 46 -15.35 4.82 -1.99
CA GLN A 46 -16.60 4.95 -2.73
C GLN A 46 -16.48 6.12 -3.72
N VAL A 47 -16.97 5.93 -4.96
CA VAL A 47 -17.12 7.03 -5.91
C VAL A 47 -18.39 7.80 -5.57
N GLN A 48 -18.26 8.95 -4.93
CA GLN A 48 -19.35 9.83 -4.56
C GLN A 48 -19.26 11.11 -5.38
N LYS A 49 -20.33 11.46 -6.12
CA LYS A 49 -20.41 12.69 -6.94
C LYS A 49 -19.15 12.90 -7.81
N GLN A 50 -18.74 11.82 -8.52
CA GLN A 50 -17.57 11.75 -9.40
C GLN A 50 -16.19 11.91 -8.70
N LYS A 51 -16.12 11.84 -7.37
CA LYS A 51 -14.87 11.85 -6.59
C LYS A 51 -14.67 10.54 -5.84
N MET A 52 -13.43 10.08 -5.72
CA MET A 52 -13.07 8.98 -4.82
C MET A 52 -13.02 9.50 -3.38
N VAL A 53 -13.79 8.87 -2.49
CA VAL A 53 -13.88 9.19 -1.06
C VAL A 53 -13.47 7.96 -0.27
N VAL A 54 -12.53 8.10 0.67
CA VAL A 54 -12.14 7.01 1.57
C VAL A 54 -13.19 6.92 2.68
N VAL A 55 -13.77 5.75 2.87
CA VAL A 55 -14.87 5.52 3.84
C VAL A 55 -14.51 4.52 4.94
N TYR A 56 -13.40 3.79 4.79
CA TYR A 56 -12.82 2.89 5.79
C TYR A 56 -11.29 2.75 5.54
N PRO A 57 -10.44 2.56 6.57
CA PRO A 57 -10.74 2.52 8.00
C PRO A 57 -11.11 3.90 8.56
N PRO A 58 -11.85 4.00 9.69
CA PRO A 58 -12.35 5.27 10.22
C PRO A 58 -11.24 6.29 10.53
N ALA A 59 -10.04 5.82 10.92
CA ALA A 59 -8.88 6.66 11.18
C ALA A 59 -8.31 7.38 9.93
N ARG A 60 -8.68 6.92 8.73
CA ARG A 60 -8.24 7.45 7.43
C ARG A 60 -9.42 7.89 6.54
N ALA A 61 -10.65 7.86 7.06
CA ALA A 61 -11.85 8.12 6.29
C ALA A 61 -11.99 9.62 5.96
N THR A 62 -11.92 9.96 4.67
CA THR A 62 -12.13 11.32 4.16
C THR A 62 -13.60 11.66 3.94
N GLY A 63 -14.50 10.68 4.11
CA GLY A 63 -15.94 10.87 4.17
C GLY A 63 -16.66 9.68 4.82
N LYS A 64 -17.98 9.63 4.69
CA LYS A 64 -18.83 8.53 5.18
C LYS A 64 -19.41 7.75 4.00
N VAL A 65 -19.78 6.49 4.19
CA VAL A 65 -20.51 5.71 3.18
C VAL A 65 -21.82 6.40 2.82
N ASP A 66 -22.06 6.59 1.52
CA ASP A 66 -23.30 7.14 0.98
C ASP A 66 -24.17 5.99 0.43
N PHE A 67 -25.22 5.63 1.17
CA PHE A 67 -26.11 4.54 0.78
C PHE A 67 -27.15 4.94 -0.27
N SER A 68 -27.24 6.22 -0.67
CA SER A 68 -28.25 6.68 -1.63
C SER A 68 -28.08 6.09 -3.04
N SER A 69 -26.87 5.66 -3.40
CA SER A 69 -26.60 4.95 -4.66
C SER A 69 -27.03 3.48 -4.66
N ALA A 70 -27.33 2.89 -3.49
CA ALA A 70 -27.70 1.48 -3.32
C ALA A 70 -29.20 1.25 -3.08
N LEU A 71 -30.00 2.32 -3.08
CA LEU A 71 -31.45 2.31 -2.84
C LEU A 71 -32.23 2.63 -4.13
N ARG A 72 -31.88 1.94 -5.23
CA ARG A 72 -32.48 2.07 -6.57
C ARG A 72 -32.81 0.70 -7.15
#